data_AF-A0A0F9A3A0-F1
#
_entry.id   AF-A0A0F9A3A0-F1
#
_cell.length_a   1.000
_cell.length_b   1.000
_cell.length_c   1.000
_cell.angle_alpha   90.00
_cell.angle_beta   90.00
_cell.angle_gamma   90.00
#
_symmetry.space_group_name_H-M   'P 1'
#
loop_
_entity.id
_entity.type
_entity.pdbx_description
1 polymer ?
#
loop_
_entity_poly.entity_id
_entity_poly.type
_entity_poly.pdbx_seq_one_letter_code
_entity_poly.pdbx_strand_id
1 'polypeptide(L)'
;MLPLEMFAERNFSVGNLSTLTLYAGLGAAFFFIIIFVQQVSGYNALEAGLALMPVTIMMLALSQRFGALADRFGPRLFMGAGPLLAGAGLLLLVRTDAEVDYVSSLLPAMLLFGLGLAITVAPLTATVLGGANERHAGIASGVNNAVARVAGLLAIAAVGAVVAD
;
A
#
# COMPACT_ATOMS: atom_id res chain seq x y z
N MET A 1 -15.66 -11.01 -20.93
CA MET A 1 -16.33 -9.77 -20.49
C MET A 1 -16.59 -9.89 -18.99
N LEU A 2 -16.52 -8.78 -18.24
CA LEU A 2 -16.67 -8.77 -16.78
C LEU A 2 -18.14 -8.99 -16.37
N PRO A 3 -18.50 -10.09 -15.70
CA PRO A 3 -19.87 -10.29 -15.22
C PRO A 3 -20.17 -9.34 -14.05
N LEU A 4 -21.08 -8.39 -14.24
CA LEU A 4 -21.38 -7.32 -13.27
C LEU A 4 -21.99 -7.84 -11.96
N GLU A 5 -22.60 -9.02 -11.98
CA GLU A 5 -23.10 -9.74 -10.80
C GLU A 5 -22.00 -9.97 -9.74
N MET A 6 -20.72 -9.98 -10.11
CA MET A 6 -19.62 -10.04 -9.14
C MET A 6 -19.61 -8.86 -8.18
N PHE A 7 -20.10 -7.68 -8.58
CA PHE A 7 -20.21 -6.52 -7.70
C PHE A 7 -21.41 -6.60 -6.74
N ALA A 8 -22.36 -7.51 -6.97
CA ALA A 8 -23.40 -7.80 -5.98
C ALA A 8 -22.80 -8.51 -4.74
N GLU A 9 -21.66 -9.21 -4.90
CA GLU A 9 -20.96 -9.83 -3.79
C GLU A 9 -20.27 -8.78 -2.92
N ARG A 10 -20.71 -8.68 -1.66
CA ARG A 10 -20.24 -7.67 -0.71
C ARG A 10 -18.73 -7.71 -0.51
N ASN A 11 -18.13 -8.90 -0.47
CA ASN A 11 -16.69 -9.06 -0.27
C ASN A 11 -15.90 -8.56 -1.48
N PHE A 12 -16.40 -8.79 -2.70
CA PHE A 12 -15.76 -8.32 -3.92
C PHE A 12 -15.83 -6.79 -4.03
N SER A 13 -17.00 -6.19 -3.79
CA SER A 13 -17.20 -4.74 -3.86
C SER A 13 -16.46 -3.98 -2.75
N VAL A 14 -16.59 -4.41 -1.49
CA VAL A 14 -15.87 -3.77 -0.36
C VAL A 14 -14.37 -4.00 -0.49
N GLY A 15 -13.95 -5.17 -0.96
CA GLY A 15 -12.55 -5.49 -1.22
C GLY A 15 -11.93 -4.55 -2.26
N ASN A 16 -12.58 -4.38 -3.42
CA ASN A 16 -12.10 -3.45 -4.45
C ASN A 16 -12.13 -1.98 -3.99
N LEU A 17 -13.13 -1.56 -3.21
CA LEU A 17 -13.13 -0.22 -2.61
C LEU A 17 -11.93 -0.03 -1.66
N SER A 18 -11.63 -1.05 -0.85
CA SER A 18 -10.46 -1.04 0.04
C SER A 18 -9.15 -1.02 -0.77
N THR A 19 -9.08 -1.77 -1.87
CA THR A 19 -7.96 -1.71 -2.83
C THR A 19 -7.81 -0.30 -3.40
N LEU A 20 -8.89 0.33 -3.85
CA LEU A 20 -8.84 1.69 -4.37
C LEU A 20 -8.26 2.66 -3.33
N THR A 21 -8.79 2.67 -2.10
CA THR A 21 -8.32 3.61 -1.06
C THR A 21 -6.88 3.32 -0.64
N LEU A 22 -6.52 2.05 -0.43
CA LEU A 22 -5.18 1.68 0.01
C LEU A 22 -4.13 2.02 -1.04
N TYR A 23 -4.37 1.67 -2.31
CA TYR A 23 -3.41 1.89 -3.38
C TYR A 23 -3.34 3.37 -3.81
N ALA A 24 -4.42 4.14 -3.64
CA ALA A 24 -4.36 5.59 -3.78
C ALA A 24 -3.41 6.19 -2.73
N GLY A 25 -3.60 5.84 -1.45
CA GLY A 25 -2.71 6.28 -0.37
C GLY A 25 -1.26 5.83 -0.58
N LEU A 26 -1.06 4.59 -1.03
CA LEU A 26 0.27 4.05 -1.32
C LEU A 26 0.96 4.76 -2.48
N GLY A 27 0.23 5.07 -3.55
CA GLY A 27 0.73 5.82 -4.69
C GLY A 27 1.19 7.22 -4.28
N ALA A 28 0.35 7.94 -3.53
CA ALA A 28 0.71 9.25 -2.98
C ALA A 28 1.91 9.16 -2.02
N ALA A 29 1.91 8.19 -1.10
CA ALA A 29 2.99 8.00 -0.13
C ALA A 29 4.35 7.77 -0.82
N PHE A 30 4.43 6.82 -1.76
CA PHE A 30 5.69 6.57 -2.45
C PHE A 30 6.14 7.76 -3.30
N PHE A 31 5.21 8.45 -3.95
CA PHE A 31 5.52 9.66 -4.71
C PHE A 31 6.15 10.73 -3.81
N PHE A 32 5.53 11.04 -2.67
CA PHE A 32 6.05 12.02 -1.73
C PHE A 32 7.34 11.58 -1.04
N ILE A 33 7.48 10.31 -0.65
CA ILE A 33 8.71 9.81 -0.03
C ILE A 33 9.89 9.97 -1.00
N ILE A 34 9.72 9.58 -2.27
CA ILE A 34 10.75 9.74 -3.30
C ILE A 34 11.14 11.22 -3.47
N ILE A 35 10.14 12.11 -3.59
CA ILE A 35 10.40 13.55 -3.72
C ILE A 35 11.11 14.10 -2.50
N PHE A 36 10.68 13.72 -1.29
CA PHE A 36 11.29 14.15 -0.05
C PHE A 36 12.77 13.76 0.02
N VAL A 37 13.10 12.49 -0.18
CA VAL A 37 14.49 12.04 -0.05
C VAL A 37 15.39 12.61 -1.16
N GLN A 38 14.87 12.81 -2.37
CA GLN A 38 15.68 13.38 -3.47
C GLN A 38 15.81 14.90 -3.39
N GLN A 39 14.71 15.62 -3.20
CA GLN A 39 14.71 17.09 -3.27
C GLN A 39 15.06 17.76 -1.94
N VAL A 40 14.73 17.13 -0.80
CA VAL A 40 15.03 17.68 0.53
C VAL A 40 16.29 17.06 1.10
N SER A 41 16.40 15.73 1.09
CA SER A 41 17.58 15.04 1.64
C SER A 41 18.77 14.94 0.68
N GLY A 42 18.61 15.38 -0.57
CA GLY A 42 19.68 15.42 -1.58
C GLY A 42 20.12 14.07 -2.13
N TYR A 43 19.34 13.01 -1.92
CA TYR A 43 19.68 11.67 -2.40
C TYR A 43 19.60 11.62 -3.92
N ASN A 44 20.54 10.93 -4.56
CA ASN A 44 20.38 10.60 -5.97
C ASN A 44 19.32 9.50 -6.16
N ALA A 45 18.96 9.23 -7.42
CA ALA A 45 17.90 8.27 -7.74
C ALA A 45 18.20 6.84 -7.24
N LEU A 46 19.47 6.42 -7.24
CA LEU A 46 19.87 5.09 -6.74
C LEU A 46 19.75 5.02 -5.22
N GLU A 47 20.23 6.04 -4.51
CA GLU A 47 20.12 6.16 -3.05
C GLU A 47 18.67 6.18 -2.58
N ALA A 48 17.81 6.96 -3.26
CA ALA A 48 16.38 7.00 -2.98
C ALA A 48 15.71 5.62 -3.16
N GLY A 49 16.10 4.87 -4.20
CA GLY A 49 15.63 3.50 -4.41
C GLY A 49 16.11 2.55 -3.31
N LEU A 50 17.39 2.64 -2.92
CA LEU A 50 17.95 1.84 -1.84
C LEU A 50 17.32 2.16 -0.48
N ALA A 51 16.96 3.42 -0.23
CA ALA A 51 16.32 3.84 1.00
C ALA A 51 14.93 3.21 1.22
N LEU A 52 14.26 2.81 0.14
CA LEU A 52 12.96 2.13 0.18
C LEU A 52 13.07 0.61 0.32
N MET A 53 14.28 0.03 0.18
CA MET A 53 14.50 -1.42 0.27
C MET A 53 13.94 -2.09 1.55
N PRO A 54 13.99 -1.46 2.74
CA PRO A 54 13.41 -2.05 3.94
C PRO A 54 11.92 -2.40 3.76
N VAL A 55 11.16 -1.58 3.04
CA VAL A 55 9.74 -1.83 2.76
C VAL A 55 9.57 -3.13 1.96
N THR A 56 10.35 -3.29 0.90
CA THR A 56 10.34 -4.50 0.05
C THR A 56 10.77 -5.74 0.84
N ILE A 57 11.83 -5.63 1.65
CA ILE A 57 12.32 -6.74 2.48
C ILE A 57 11.24 -7.18 3.48
N MET A 58 10.57 -6.24 4.14
CA MET A 58 9.49 -6.54 5.07
C MET A 58 8.32 -7.22 4.38
N MET A 59 7.93 -6.73 3.20
CA MET A 59 6.88 -7.35 2.37
C MET A 59 7.23 -8.79 1.99
N LEU A 60 8.45 -9.03 1.50
CA LEU A 60 8.90 -10.37 1.11
C LEU A 60 8.96 -11.32 2.31
N ALA A 61 9.48 -10.85 3.45
CA ALA A 61 9.68 -11.67 4.63
C ALA A 61 8.36 -12.00 5.37
N LEU A 62 7.39 -11.08 5.38
CA LEU A 62 6.25 -11.15 6.31
C LEU A 62 4.89 -11.35 5.64
N SER A 63 4.74 -11.08 4.34
CA SER A 63 3.44 -11.15 3.65
C SER A 63 2.76 -12.51 3.77
N GLN A 64 3.50 -13.61 3.53
CA GLN A 64 2.95 -14.97 3.66
C GLN A 64 2.47 -15.25 5.09
N ARG A 65 3.21 -14.77 6.09
CA ARG A 65 2.87 -14.96 7.50
C ARG A 65 1.58 -14.21 7.85
N PHE A 66 1.45 -12.97 7.41
CA PHE A 66 0.23 -12.19 7.65
C PHE A 66 -0.96 -12.67 6.84
N GLY A 67 -0.75 -13.23 5.64
CA GLY A 67 -1.78 -13.96 4.91
C GLY A 67 -2.34 -15.14 5.73
N ALA A 68 -1.47 -16.03 6.21
CA ALA A 68 -1.88 -17.18 7.03
C ALA A 68 -2.54 -16.76 8.36
N LEU A 69 -2.07 -15.67 8.98
CA LEU A 69 -2.70 -15.10 10.17
C LEU A 69 -4.11 -14.57 9.87
N ALA A 70 -4.30 -13.92 8.72
CA ALA A 70 -5.60 -13.43 8.30
C ALA A 70 -6.57 -14.56 7.95
N ASP A 71 -6.11 -15.66 7.37
CA ASP A 71 -6.94 -16.85 7.13
C ASP A 71 -7.45 -17.44 8.46
N ARG A 72 -6.62 -17.41 9.51
CA ARG A 72 -6.96 -17.96 10.83
C ARG A 72 -7.83 -17.05 11.68
N PHE A 73 -7.53 -15.74 11.71
CA PHE A 73 -8.19 -14.77 12.60
C PHE A 73 -9.21 -13.88 11.89
N GLY A 74 -9.34 -14.02 10.58
CA GLY A 74 -10.16 -13.17 9.73
C GLY A 74 -9.41 -11.92 9.26
N PRO A 75 -9.69 -11.42 8.04
CA PRO A 75 -8.91 -10.33 7.43
C PRO A 75 -9.19 -8.95 8.03
N ARG A 76 -10.36 -8.75 8.66
CA ARG A 76 -10.82 -7.42 9.13
C ARG A 76 -9.85 -6.73 10.08
N LEU A 77 -9.27 -7.48 11.02
CA LEU A 77 -8.31 -6.95 11.99
C LEU A 77 -7.08 -6.37 11.29
N PHE A 78 -6.53 -7.12 10.34
CA PHE A 78 -5.33 -6.75 9.59
C PHE A 78 -5.59 -5.60 8.63
N MET A 79 -6.77 -5.60 7.98
CA MET A 79 -7.21 -4.51 7.09
C MET A 79 -7.43 -3.18 7.83
N GLY A 80 -7.65 -3.19 9.15
CA GLY A 80 -7.70 -1.97 9.97
C GLY A 80 -6.35 -1.59 10.58
N ALA A 81 -5.65 -2.55 11.19
CA ALA A 81 -4.41 -2.29 11.91
C ALA A 81 -3.24 -1.94 10.97
N GLY A 82 -3.15 -2.58 9.81
CA GLY A 82 -2.03 -2.39 8.90
C GLY A 82 -1.97 -0.99 8.29
N PRO A 83 -3.07 -0.41 7.77
CA PRO A 83 -3.06 0.97 7.28
C PRO A 83 -2.78 2.00 8.36
N LEU A 84 -3.23 1.76 9.61
CA LEU A 84 -2.91 2.62 10.75
C LEU A 84 -1.42 2.60 11.07
N LEU A 85 -0.79 1.42 11.07
CA LEU A 85 0.66 1.28 11.25
C LEU A 85 1.42 1.92 10.09
N ALA A 86 0.95 1.75 8.86
CA ALA A 86 1.55 2.41 7.70
C ALA A 86 1.47 3.95 7.83
N GLY A 87 0.30 4.48 8.18
CA GLY A 87 0.09 5.90 8.45
C GLY A 87 0.99 6.41 9.58
N ALA A 88 1.17 5.64 10.65
CA ALA A 88 2.10 5.99 11.72
C ALA A 88 3.56 6.09 11.22
N GLY A 89 3.98 5.19 10.33
CA GLY A 89 5.29 5.28 9.67
C GLY A 89 5.45 6.56 8.85
N LEU A 90 4.41 6.96 8.10
CA LEU A 90 4.40 8.23 7.37
C LEU A 90 4.42 9.45 8.30
N LEU A 91 3.70 9.41 9.42
CA LEU A 91 3.70 10.48 10.41
C LEU A 91 5.06 10.68 11.07
N LEU A 92 5.89 9.63 11.18
CA LEU A 92 7.27 9.79 11.65
C LEU A 92 8.09 10.66 10.70
N LEU A 93 7.85 10.60 9.39
CA LEU A 93 8.55 11.43 8.41
C LEU A 93 8.23 12.92 8.53
N VAL A 94 7.05 13.27 9.06
CA VAL A 94 6.65 14.66 9.29
C VAL A 94 7.54 15.34 10.34
N ARG A 95 8.17 14.55 11.22
CA ARG A 95 9.05 15.06 12.29
C ARG A 95 10.51 15.17 11.87
N THR A 96 10.84 14.77 10.65
CA THR A 96 12.23 14.80 10.18
C THR A 96 12.62 16.21 9.76
N ASP A 97 13.70 16.73 10.35
CA ASP A 97 14.28 18.03 9.99
C ASP A 97 15.02 17.98 8.64
N ALA A 98 15.46 19.14 8.14
CA ALA A 98 16.14 19.26 6.84
C ALA A 98 17.42 18.41 6.72
N GLU A 99 18.10 18.14 7.84
CA GLU A 99 19.24 17.22 7.89
C GLU A 99 18.75 15.80 8.21
N VAL A 100 18.41 15.06 7.15
CA VAL A 100 17.85 13.70 7.29
C VAL A 100 18.95 12.67 7.51
N ASP A 101 19.06 12.17 8.74
CA ASP A 101 19.85 10.97 9.01
C ASP A 101 19.06 9.70 8.67
N TYR A 102 19.65 8.84 7.84
CA TYR A 102 18.99 7.63 7.36
C TYR A 102 18.60 6.69 8.50
N VAL A 103 19.51 6.46 9.44
CA VAL A 103 19.37 5.40 10.45
C VAL A 103 18.38 5.79 11.54
N SER A 104 18.44 7.04 11.99
CA SER A 104 17.60 7.54 13.09
C SER A 104 16.23 8.04 12.64
N SER A 105 16.09 8.50 11.39
CA SER A 105 14.86 9.13 10.91
C SER A 105 14.15 8.30 9.84
N LEU A 106 14.82 7.99 8.73
CA LEU A 106 14.18 7.37 7.56
C LEU A 106 13.92 5.88 7.77
N LEU A 107 14.90 5.14 8.29
CA LEU A 107 14.83 3.69 8.47
C LEU A 107 13.68 3.28 9.42
N PRO A 108 13.48 3.88 10.60
CA PRO A 108 12.36 3.52 11.48
C PRO A 108 11.00 3.78 10.83
N ALA A 109 10.87 4.89 10.10
CA ALA A 109 9.66 5.21 9.35
C ALA A 109 9.39 4.16 8.25
N MET A 110 10.43 3.77 7.49
CA MET A 110 10.31 2.76 6.44
C MET A 110 10.00 1.36 6.98
N LEU A 111 10.57 0.99 8.12
CA LEU A 111 10.28 -0.28 8.78
C LEU A 111 8.83 -0.34 9.27
N LEU A 112 8.35 0.73 9.91
CA LEU A 112 6.98 0.80 10.40
C LEU A 112 5.97 0.84 9.24
N PHE A 113 6.27 1.63 8.20
CA PHE A 113 5.49 1.68 6.97
C PHE A 113 5.41 0.33 6.27
N GLY A 114 6.56 -0.32 6.07
CA GLY A 114 6.67 -1.64 5.45
C GLY A 114 5.99 -2.75 6.25
N LEU A 115 6.04 -2.69 7.58
CA LEU A 115 5.29 -3.60 8.44
C LEU A 115 3.77 -3.43 8.25
N GLY A 116 3.27 -2.20 8.25
CA GLY A 116 1.86 -1.90 8.00
C GLY A 116 1.38 -2.40 6.63
N LEU A 117 2.22 -2.25 5.60
CA LEU A 117 1.96 -2.80 4.28
C LEU A 117 1.91 -4.33 4.28
N ALA A 118 2.88 -5.00 4.90
CA ALA A 118 2.93 -6.46 4.97
C ALA A 118 1.71 -7.04 5.69
N ILE A 119 1.22 -6.34 6.72
CA ILE A 119 -0.02 -6.66 7.44
C ILE A 119 -1.25 -6.53 6.54
N THR A 120 -1.29 -5.56 5.63
CA THR A 120 -2.53 -5.21 4.90
C THR A 120 -2.65 -5.90 3.54
N VAL A 121 -1.59 -5.86 2.75
CA VAL A 121 -1.65 -6.12 1.29
C VAL A 121 -2.02 -7.57 0.98
N ALA A 122 -1.40 -8.52 1.67
CA ALA A 122 -1.70 -9.95 1.47
C ALA A 122 -3.15 -10.30 1.89
N PRO A 123 -3.63 -9.94 3.09
CA PRO A 123 -5.02 -10.18 3.50
C PRO A 123 -6.06 -9.50 2.61
N LEU A 124 -5.80 -8.28 2.15
CA LEU A 124 -6.68 -7.58 1.21
C LEU A 124 -6.82 -8.38 -0.10
N THR A 125 -5.69 -8.81 -0.66
CA THR A 125 -5.67 -9.56 -1.92
C THR A 125 -6.41 -10.89 -1.77
N ALA A 126 -6.16 -11.62 -0.68
CA ALA A 126 -6.86 -12.87 -0.39
C ALA A 126 -8.38 -12.67 -0.22
N THR A 127 -8.80 -11.60 0.47
CA THR A 127 -10.22 -11.27 0.67
C THR A 127 -10.93 -10.98 -0.66
N VAL A 128 -10.28 -10.23 -1.55
CA VAL A 128 -10.85 -9.91 -2.87
C VAL A 128 -10.98 -11.15 -3.74
N LEU A 129 -9.96 -12.02 -3.75
CA LEU A 129 -9.96 -13.24 -4.55
C LEU A 129 -10.89 -14.32 -4.00
N GLY A 130 -10.91 -14.50 -2.67
CA GLY A 130 -11.78 -15.46 -2.00
C GLY A 130 -13.27 -15.08 -2.04
N GLY A 131 -13.59 -13.81 -2.30
CA GLY A 131 -14.96 -13.35 -2.54
C GLY A 131 -15.50 -13.66 -3.94
N ALA A 132 -14.65 -14.13 -4.87
CA ALA A 132 -15.06 -14.51 -6.20
C ALA A 132 -15.21 -16.03 -6.32
N ASN A 133 -16.25 -16.50 -7.01
CA ASN A 133 -16.36 -17.91 -7.40
C ASN A 133 -15.08 -18.35 -8.13
N GLU A 134 -14.61 -19.58 -7.90
CA GLU A 134 -13.36 -20.11 -8.50
C GLU A 134 -13.30 -19.91 -10.03
N ARG A 135 -14.45 -20.04 -10.69
CA ARG A 135 -14.62 -19.83 -12.13
C ARG A 135 -14.30 -18.41 -12.60
N HIS A 136 -14.40 -17.43 -11.72
CA HIS A 136 -14.16 -16.01 -11.98
C HIS A 136 -12.90 -15.46 -11.29
N ALA A 137 -12.08 -16.31 -10.64
CA ALA A 137 -10.90 -15.87 -9.89
C ALA A 137 -9.90 -15.07 -10.76
N GLY A 138 -9.69 -15.47 -12.02
CA GLY A 138 -8.84 -14.74 -12.95
C GLY A 138 -9.39 -13.35 -13.28
N ILE A 139 -10.71 -13.23 -13.48
CA ILE A 139 -11.37 -11.94 -13.74
C ILE A 139 -11.30 -11.06 -12.48
N ALA A 140 -11.55 -11.62 -11.30
CA ALA A 140 -11.47 -10.92 -10.02
C ALA A 140 -10.07 -10.32 -9.79
N SER A 141 -9.03 -11.13 -10.03
CA SER A 141 -7.65 -10.68 -9.96
C SER A 141 -7.34 -9.56 -10.95
N GLY A 142 -7.85 -9.69 -12.19
CA GLY A 142 -7.70 -8.66 -13.23
C GLY A 142 -8.33 -7.32 -12.82
N VAL A 143 -9.56 -7.35 -12.31
CA VAL A 143 -10.25 -6.15 -11.80
C VAL A 143 -9.50 -5.55 -10.62
N ASN A 144 -9.12 -6.36 -9.62
CA ASN A 144 -8.38 -5.87 -8.46
C ASN A 144 -7.06 -5.18 -8.86
N ASN A 145 -6.31 -5.78 -9.79
CA ASN A 145 -5.09 -5.18 -10.32
C ASN A 145 -5.36 -3.88 -11.09
N ALA A 146 -6.40 -3.84 -11.92
CA ALA A 146 -6.78 -2.62 -12.63
C ALA A 146 -7.14 -1.50 -11.65
N VAL A 147 -7.96 -1.80 -10.64
CA VAL A 147 -8.32 -0.86 -9.57
C VAL A 147 -7.07 -0.36 -8.84
N ALA A 148 -6.17 -1.26 -8.42
CA ALA A 148 -4.94 -0.90 -7.72
C ALA A 148 -4.05 0.05 -8.55
N ARG A 149 -3.90 -0.21 -9.85
CA ARG A 149 -3.09 0.63 -10.75
C ARG A 149 -3.74 2.00 -10.98
N VAL A 150 -5.03 2.02 -11.27
CA VAL A 150 -5.79 3.27 -11.49
C VAL A 150 -5.81 4.12 -10.21
N ALA A 151 -5.98 3.51 -9.05
CA ALA A 151 -5.95 4.20 -7.76
C ALA A 151 -4.67 5.00 -7.55
N GLY A 152 -3.51 4.36 -7.76
CA GLY A 152 -2.21 5.01 -7.61
C GLY A 152 -2.03 6.16 -8.60
N LEU A 153 -2.43 5.97 -9.86
CA LEU A 153 -2.36 7.03 -10.89
C LEU A 153 -3.27 8.22 -10.55
N LEU A 154 -4.51 7.97 -10.14
CA LEU A 154 -5.47 9.01 -9.75
C LEU A 154 -4.95 9.81 -8.55
N ALA A 155 -4.37 9.15 -7.55
CA ALA A 155 -3.83 9.83 -6.38
C ALA A 155 -2.68 10.76 -6.74
N ILE A 156 -1.72 10.30 -7.55
CA ILE A 156 -0.59 11.11 -8.00
C ILE A 156 -1.08 12.28 -8.87
N ALA A 157 -2.02 12.03 -9.79
CA ALA A 157 -2.61 13.08 -10.62
C ALA A 157 -3.34 14.15 -9.80
N ALA A 158 -4.11 13.74 -8.79
CA ALA A 158 -4.81 14.65 -7.88
C ALA A 158 -3.83 15.51 -7.06
N VAL A 159 -2.75 14.90 -6.55
CA VAL A 159 -1.68 15.64 -5.87
C VAL A 159 -1.07 16.68 -6.80
N GLY A 160 -0.72 16.29 -8.03
CA GLY A 160 -0.17 17.22 -9.03
C GLY A 160 -1.11 18.37 -9.34
N ALA A 161 -2.41 18.11 -9.48
CA ALA A 161 -3.42 19.13 -9.74
C ALA A 161 -3.58 20.12 -8.58
N VAL A 162 -3.45 19.68 -7.32
CA VAL A 162 -3.54 20.55 -6.13
C VAL A 162 -2.28 21.41 -5.93
N VAL A 163 -1.11 20.91 -6.35
CA VAL A 163 0.20 21.59 -6.16
C VAL A 163 0.58 22.48 -7.35
N ALA A 164 -0.07 22.32 -8.50
CA ALA A 164 0.22 23.09 -9.71
C ALA A 164 -0.29 24.54 -9.69
N ASP A 165 -1.02 24.94 -8.65
CA ASP A 165 -1.46 26.31 -8.35
C ASP A 165 -0.53 27.00 -7.33
#